data_AF-A0A9P0B088-F1
#
_entry.id   AF-A0A9P0B088-F1
#
_cell.length_a   1.000
_cell.length_b   1.000
_cell.length_c   1.000
_cell.angle_alpha   90.00
_cell.angle_beta   90.00
_cell.angle_gamma   90.00
#
_symmetry.space_group_name_H-M   'P 1'
#
loop_
_entity.id
_entity.type
_entity.pdbx_description
1 polymer ?
#
loop_
_entity_poly.entity_id
_entity_poly.type
_entity_poly.pdbx_seq_one_letter_code
_entity_poly.pdbx_strand_id
1 'polypeptide(L)'
;MEDTNADDSKVLEIISYEAINMFYNKLVCHEDIEKLKNIVKDSVQQAWGKSNILDEVFKYFYIPNPQVSSISSSLKLQKHTKEEWQKQIEQAIIYCEREGMVMDVMVNDELINICSVISKILSGLEENLVLLGISGVGRRSALKIISALLSAKLIVPSSETQSQLYIELKKAGITKLDEAKQLVNDLKLKADEQQNKLSEKQEKANSALDMISNTMKNANSKKELMENLKQQTEDENVQILRR
;
A
#
# COMPACT_ATOMS: atom_id res chain seq x y z
N MET A 1 8.12 30.55 -30.73
CA MET A 1 9.45 30.03 -30.34
C MET A 1 9.98 30.67 -29.04
N GLU A 2 9.25 31.59 -28.40
CA GLU A 2 9.68 32.22 -27.14
C GLU A 2 9.15 31.52 -25.87
N ASP A 3 8.05 30.74 -25.97
CA ASP A 3 7.46 30.07 -24.79
C ASP A 3 8.28 28.90 -24.23
N THR A 4 9.13 28.26 -25.03
CA THR A 4 9.93 27.10 -24.58
C THR A 4 11.03 27.50 -23.59
N ASN A 5 11.61 28.69 -23.73
CA ASN A 5 12.71 29.14 -22.87
C ASN A 5 12.27 29.45 -21.43
N ALA A 6 11.00 29.85 -21.24
CA ALA A 6 10.43 30.16 -19.94
C ALA A 6 10.09 28.88 -19.16
N ASP A 7 9.55 27.87 -19.83
CA ASP A 7 9.21 26.59 -19.19
C ASP A 7 10.46 25.76 -18.87
N ASP A 8 11.49 25.80 -19.72
CA ASP A 8 12.79 25.18 -19.43
C ASP A 8 13.43 25.78 -18.16
N SER A 9 13.23 27.08 -17.92
CA SER A 9 13.74 27.73 -16.71
C SER A 9 13.01 27.28 -15.44
N LYS A 10 11.69 27.06 -15.52
CA LYS A 10 10.89 26.58 -14.38
C LYS A 10 11.21 25.13 -14.04
N VAL A 11 11.36 24.28 -15.06
CA VAL A 11 11.74 22.87 -14.86
C VAL A 11 13.12 22.77 -14.24
N LEU A 12 14.07 23.60 -14.70
CA LEU A 12 15.42 23.62 -14.16
C LEU A 12 15.46 24.14 -12.71
N GLU A 13 14.61 25.10 -12.35
CA GLU A 13 14.42 25.54 -10.96
C GLU A 13 13.97 24.38 -10.07
N ILE A 14 12.94 23.63 -10.50
CA ILE A 14 12.41 22.48 -9.76
C ILE A 14 13.46 21.38 -9.59
N ILE A 15 14.18 21.03 -10.67
CA ILE A 15 15.25 20.03 -10.63
C ILE A 15 16.35 20.47 -9.67
N SER A 16 16.73 21.75 -9.72
CA SER A 16 17.77 22.30 -8.83
C SER A 16 17.31 22.28 -7.37
N TYR A 17 16.05 22.63 -7.10
CA TYR A 17 15.45 22.55 -5.76
C TYR A 17 15.46 21.11 -5.23
N GLU A 18 15.11 20.13 -6.06
CA GLU A 18 15.09 18.72 -5.67
C GLU A 18 16.51 18.18 -5.41
N ALA A 19 17.45 18.50 -6.31
CA ALA A 19 18.84 18.10 -6.20
C ALA A 19 19.47 18.64 -4.91
N ILE A 20 19.26 19.93 -4.61
CA ILE A 20 19.76 20.53 -3.37
C ILE A 20 19.13 19.83 -2.17
N ASN A 21 17.81 19.68 -2.10
CA ASN A 21 17.17 19.07 -0.93
C ASN A 21 17.59 17.61 -0.67
N MET A 22 17.93 16.86 -1.72
CA MET A 22 18.40 15.48 -1.57
C MET A 22 19.74 15.37 -0.83
N PHE A 23 20.63 16.36 -1.00
CA PHE A 23 21.98 16.36 -0.43
C PHE A 23 22.16 17.35 0.71
N TYR A 24 21.67 18.57 0.57
CA TYR A 24 21.78 19.68 1.53
C TYR A 24 21.31 19.28 2.93
N ASN A 25 20.16 18.61 3.01
CA ASN A 25 19.55 18.21 4.30
C ASN A 25 20.38 17.15 5.07
N LYS A 26 21.40 16.57 4.43
CA LYS A 26 22.30 15.58 5.05
C LYS A 26 23.63 16.20 5.50
N LEU A 27 23.91 17.44 5.13
CA LEU A 27 25.15 18.14 5.45
C LEU A 27 24.98 18.97 6.72
N VAL A 28 26.00 18.94 7.59
CA VAL A 28 26.01 19.69 8.86
C VAL A 28 26.97 20.88 8.80
N CYS A 29 28.10 20.72 8.11
CA CYS A 29 29.15 21.74 8.04
C CYS A 29 28.82 22.80 6.97
N HIS A 30 28.92 24.08 7.35
CA HIS A 30 28.71 25.20 6.42
C HIS A 30 29.66 25.17 5.22
N GLU A 31 30.92 24.77 5.41
CA GLU A 31 31.89 24.63 4.33
C GLU A 31 31.44 23.60 3.27
N ASP A 32 30.89 22.46 3.72
CA ASP A 32 30.46 21.41 2.80
C ASP A 32 29.16 21.80 2.09
N ILE A 33 28.30 22.57 2.77
CA ILE A 33 27.12 23.17 2.15
C ILE A 33 27.53 24.15 1.04
N GLU A 34 28.53 25.00 1.26
CA GLU A 34 29.02 25.92 0.22
C GLU A 34 29.69 25.18 -0.94
N LYS A 35 30.49 24.14 -0.66
CA LYS A 35 31.04 23.26 -1.70
C LYS A 35 29.93 22.63 -2.54
N LEU A 36 28.87 22.11 -1.91
CA LEU A 36 27.72 21.55 -2.61
C LEU A 36 27.06 22.60 -3.51
N LYS A 37 26.83 23.83 -3.00
CA LYS A 37 26.26 24.93 -3.79
C LYS A 37 27.11 25.23 -5.03
N ASN A 38 28.42 25.28 -4.88
CA ASN A 38 29.34 25.52 -6.00
C ASN A 38 29.30 24.36 -7.01
N ILE A 39 29.32 23.11 -6.56
CA ILE A 39 29.22 21.93 -7.44
C ILE A 39 27.94 21.96 -8.26
N VAL A 40 26.79 22.24 -7.63
CA VAL A 40 25.51 22.32 -8.33
C VAL A 40 25.51 23.51 -9.30
N LYS A 41 26.09 24.66 -8.90
CA LYS A 41 26.21 25.85 -9.76
C LYS A 41 27.00 25.55 -11.02
N ASP A 42 28.17 24.95 -10.85
CA ASP A 42 29.08 24.59 -11.95
C ASP A 42 28.43 23.55 -12.87
N SER A 43 27.75 22.56 -12.29
CA SER A 43 27.05 21.53 -13.06
C SER A 43 25.90 22.11 -13.89
N VAL A 44 25.10 23.00 -13.29
CA VAL A 44 23.98 23.66 -13.99
C VAL A 44 24.50 24.61 -15.07
N GLN A 45 25.58 25.34 -14.79
CA GLN A 45 26.21 26.23 -15.77
C GLN A 45 26.83 25.45 -16.93
N GLN A 46 27.48 24.32 -16.66
CA GLN A 46 28.09 23.48 -17.70
C GLN A 46 27.05 22.84 -18.61
N ALA A 47 25.93 22.35 -18.05
CA ALA A 47 24.92 21.64 -18.83
C ALA A 47 23.90 22.57 -19.52
N TRP A 48 23.53 23.69 -18.89
CA TRP A 48 22.46 24.58 -19.40
C TRP A 48 22.85 26.05 -19.58
N GLY A 49 24.08 26.46 -19.23
CA GLY A 49 24.59 27.82 -19.47
C GLY A 49 23.95 28.93 -18.62
N LYS A 50 23.15 28.59 -17.60
CA LYS A 50 22.46 29.54 -16.72
C LYS A 50 23.06 29.53 -15.31
N SER A 51 23.43 30.70 -14.77
CA SER A 51 24.12 30.81 -13.46
C SER A 51 23.24 31.23 -12.27
N ASN A 52 22.06 31.82 -12.52
CA ASN A 52 21.30 32.54 -11.48
C ASN A 52 20.16 31.73 -10.85
N ILE A 53 20.02 30.45 -11.18
CA ILE A 53 18.87 29.63 -10.76
C ILE A 53 18.93 29.30 -9.27
N LEU A 54 20.14 29.11 -8.73
CA LEU A 54 20.32 28.70 -7.33
C LEU A 54 19.87 29.76 -6.33
N ASP A 55 20.03 31.04 -6.64
CA ASP A 55 19.63 32.13 -5.75
C ASP A 55 18.11 32.27 -5.67
N GLU A 56 17.38 31.87 -6.72
CA GLU A 56 15.92 31.81 -6.73
C GLU A 56 15.40 30.58 -5.95
N VAL A 57 16.09 29.45 -6.02
CA VAL A 57 15.69 28.19 -5.39
C VAL A 57 15.53 28.31 -3.86
N PHE A 58 16.39 29.09 -3.19
CA PHE A 58 16.32 29.27 -1.73
C PHE A 58 15.20 30.22 -1.27
N LYS A 59 14.53 30.92 -2.18
CA LYS A 59 13.45 31.87 -1.83
C LYS A 59 12.09 31.20 -1.69
N TYR A 60 11.95 29.99 -2.22
CA TYR A 60 10.67 29.31 -2.36
C TYR A 60 10.68 27.95 -1.68
N PHE A 61 9.50 27.51 -1.26
CA PHE A 61 9.26 26.17 -0.73
C PHE A 61 8.26 25.43 -1.60
N TYR A 62 8.49 24.13 -1.81
CA TYR A 62 7.56 23.25 -2.51
C TYR A 62 6.86 22.34 -1.52
N ILE A 63 5.57 22.57 -1.29
CA ILE A 63 4.83 22.04 -0.14
C ILE A 63 3.50 21.43 -0.61
N PRO A 64 3.02 20.34 0.00
CA PRO A 64 1.73 19.76 -0.33
C PRO A 64 0.57 20.72 -0.04
N ASN A 65 -0.39 20.76 -0.96
CA ASN A 65 -1.67 21.39 -0.68
C ASN A 65 -2.71 20.31 -0.30
N PRO A 66 -3.18 20.26 0.96
CA PRO A 66 -4.12 19.24 1.43
C PRO A 66 -5.50 19.32 0.77
N GLN A 67 -5.85 20.44 0.11
CA GLN A 67 -7.17 20.59 -0.54
C GLN A 67 -7.28 19.93 -1.91
N VAL A 68 -6.15 19.50 -2.51
CA VAL A 68 -6.13 18.90 -3.85
C VAL A 68 -5.91 17.39 -3.73
N SER A 69 -6.83 16.69 -3.04
CA SER A 69 -6.86 15.24 -2.99
C SER A 69 -7.46 14.68 -4.29
N SER A 70 -6.62 14.55 -5.32
CA SER A 70 -6.94 13.66 -6.45
C SER A 70 -6.56 12.23 -6.04
N ILE A 71 -7.33 11.26 -6.53
CA ILE A 71 -7.28 9.79 -6.28
C ILE A 71 -5.89 9.12 -6.50
N SER A 72 -4.87 9.88 -6.87
CA SER A 72 -3.49 9.41 -7.03
C SER A 72 -2.73 9.42 -5.70
N SER A 73 -1.90 8.40 -5.51
CA SER A 73 -1.20 8.02 -4.29
C SER A 73 -0.15 9.02 -3.75
N SER A 74 0.03 10.21 -4.32
CA SER A 74 0.96 11.25 -3.82
C SER A 74 0.33 12.64 -3.84
N LEU A 75 0.49 13.41 -2.75
CA LEU A 75 0.04 14.80 -2.69
C LEU A 75 0.81 15.67 -3.69
N LYS A 76 0.10 16.56 -4.39
CA LYS A 76 0.73 17.49 -5.34
C LYS A 76 1.42 18.63 -4.58
N LEU A 77 2.69 18.88 -4.90
CA LEU A 77 3.46 19.98 -4.33
C LEU A 77 3.20 21.29 -5.08
N GLN A 78 3.04 22.39 -4.36
CA GLN A 78 2.88 23.75 -4.88
C GLN A 78 4.01 24.66 -4.41
N LYS A 79 4.39 25.61 -5.26
CA LYS A 79 5.42 26.61 -4.98
C LYS A 79 4.81 27.70 -4.08
N HIS A 80 5.43 27.94 -2.92
CA HIS A 80 5.03 28.95 -1.95
C HIS A 80 6.19 29.87 -1.60
N THR A 81 5.87 31.12 -1.29
CA THR A 81 6.83 32.07 -0.71
C THR A 81 7.00 31.80 0.79
N LYS A 82 8.11 32.29 1.36
CA LYS A 82 8.36 32.19 2.81
C LYS A 82 7.21 32.78 3.64
N GLU A 83 6.67 33.93 3.22
CA GLU A 83 5.59 34.61 3.94
C GLU A 83 4.26 33.85 3.91
N GLU A 84 3.91 33.27 2.75
CA GLU A 84 2.72 32.41 2.63
C GLU A 84 2.85 31.16 3.49
N TRP A 85 4.02 30.53 3.46
CA TRP A 85 4.27 29.33 4.23
C TRP A 85 4.25 29.61 5.74
N GLN A 86 4.85 30.73 6.16
CA GLN A 86 4.79 31.18 7.54
C GLN A 86 3.35 31.35 8.02
N LYS A 87 2.49 32.00 7.23
CA LYS A 87 1.06 32.14 7.55
C LYS A 87 0.33 30.80 7.70
N GLN A 88 0.65 29.82 6.85
CA GLN A 88 0.07 28.48 6.98
C GLN A 88 0.50 27.78 8.28
N ILE A 89 1.77 27.92 8.67
CA ILE A 89 2.28 27.39 9.94
C ILE A 89 1.59 28.08 11.13
N GLU A 90 1.44 29.40 11.10
CA GLU A 90 0.74 30.15 12.16
C GLU A 90 -0.72 29.70 12.31
N GLN A 91 -1.43 29.50 11.19
CA GLN A 91 -2.78 28.94 11.19
C GLN A 91 -2.83 27.52 11.75
N ALA A 92 -1.84 26.69 11.41
CA ALA A 92 -1.74 25.33 11.92
C ALA A 92 -1.47 25.30 13.42
N ILE A 93 -0.66 26.21 13.95
CA ILE A 93 -0.41 26.34 15.39
C ILE A 93 -1.71 26.64 16.13
N ILE A 94 -2.49 27.62 15.64
CA ILE A 94 -3.81 27.95 16.21
C ILE A 94 -4.73 26.73 16.18
N TYR A 95 -4.71 25.95 15.09
CA TYR A 95 -5.49 24.73 14.99
C TYR A 95 -5.04 23.66 16.01
N CYS A 96 -3.73 23.42 16.14
CA CYS A 96 -3.16 22.50 17.13
C CYS A 96 -3.55 22.87 18.56
N GLU A 97 -3.49 24.16 18.91
CA GLU A 97 -3.88 24.65 20.24
C GLU A 97 -5.36 24.39 20.52
N ARG A 98 -6.23 24.55 19.51
CA ARG A 98 -7.67 24.24 19.61
C ARG A 98 -7.95 22.75 19.80
N GLU A 99 -7.12 21.87 19.24
CA GLU A 99 -7.18 20.43 19.47
C GLU A 99 -6.63 20.01 20.85
N GLY A 100 -6.17 20.96 21.65
CA GLY A 100 -5.61 20.71 22.98
C GLY A 100 -4.16 20.23 22.96
N MET A 101 -3.46 20.35 21.82
CA MET A 101 -2.03 20.12 21.78
C MET A 101 -1.30 21.30 22.43
N VAL A 102 -0.53 21.05 23.48
CA VAL A 102 0.33 22.09 24.08
C VAL A 102 1.41 22.46 23.07
N MET A 103 1.36 23.71 22.62
CA MET A 103 2.27 24.33 21.67
C MET A 103 2.83 25.60 22.33
N ASP A 104 4.07 25.53 22.80
CA ASP A 104 4.83 26.72 23.22
C ASP A 104 6.00 26.86 22.23
N VAL A 105 5.71 27.51 21.10
CA VAL A 105 6.60 27.49 19.93
C VAL A 105 6.67 28.88 19.31
N MET A 106 7.89 29.40 19.21
CA MET A 106 8.18 30.61 18.43
C MET A 106 8.42 30.23 16.97
N VAL A 107 7.78 30.96 16.05
CA VAL A 107 7.96 30.76 14.60
C VAL A 107 9.27 31.39 14.15
N ASN A 108 10.30 30.55 14.02
CA ASN A 108 11.63 30.93 13.54
C ASN A 108 11.90 30.36 12.15
N ASP A 109 12.87 30.93 11.43
CA ASP A 109 13.29 30.45 10.10
C ASP A 109 13.69 28.98 10.09
N GLU A 110 14.36 28.51 11.15
CA GLU A 110 14.71 27.10 11.32
C GLU A 110 13.46 26.21 11.43
N LEU A 111 12.44 26.65 12.17
CA LEU A 111 11.20 25.90 12.30
C LEU A 111 10.46 25.82 10.96
N ILE A 112 10.41 26.94 10.23
CA ILE A 112 9.81 27.03 8.88
C ILE A 112 10.48 26.02 7.93
N ASN A 113 11.82 25.97 7.96
CA ASN A 113 12.62 25.04 7.16
C ASN A 113 12.41 23.58 7.57
N ILE A 114 12.40 23.27 8.87
CA ILE A 114 12.14 21.89 9.34
C ILE A 114 10.73 21.45 8.93
N CYS A 115 9.73 22.32 9.09
CA CYS A 115 8.35 22.05 8.70
C CYS A 115 8.22 21.79 7.19
N SER A 116 8.89 22.56 6.34
CA SER A 116 8.81 22.35 4.87
C SER A 116 9.41 21.01 4.46
N VAL A 117 10.55 20.62 5.05
CA VAL A 117 11.19 19.32 4.80
C VAL A 117 10.31 18.17 5.27
N ILE A 118 9.79 18.22 6.51
CA ILE A 118 8.91 17.18 7.05
C ILE A 118 7.63 17.06 6.21
N SER A 119 6.99 18.18 5.88
CA SER A 119 5.75 18.21 5.10
C SER A 119 5.92 17.58 3.72
N LYS A 120 7.03 17.90 3.03
CA LYS A 120 7.36 17.32 1.73
C LYS A 120 7.59 15.81 1.81
N ILE A 121 8.37 15.34 2.78
CA ILE A 121 8.69 13.90 2.94
C ILE A 121 7.43 13.09 3.28
N LEU A 122 6.61 13.58 4.21
CA LEU A 122 5.36 12.92 4.60
C LEU A 122 4.28 12.95 3.49
N SER A 123 4.50 13.71 2.42
CA SER A 123 3.62 13.70 1.24
C SER A 123 3.84 12.51 0.31
N GLY A 124 4.99 11.84 0.42
CA GLY A 124 5.32 10.64 -0.32
C GLY A 124 4.68 9.38 0.29
N LEU A 125 4.62 8.32 -0.49
CA LEU A 125 4.17 7.01 -0.01
C LEU A 125 5.29 6.32 0.75
N GLU A 126 4.95 5.76 1.91
CA GLU A 126 5.84 4.90 2.69
C GLU A 126 7.21 5.52 3.03
N GLU A 127 7.28 6.85 3.09
CA GLU A 127 8.51 7.55 3.45
C GLU A 127 8.76 7.51 4.95
N ASN A 128 10.02 7.29 5.32
CA ASN A 128 10.49 7.28 6.69
C ASN A 128 11.43 8.45 6.91
N LEU A 129 11.37 9.05 8.10
CA LEU A 129 12.15 10.23 8.44
C LEU A 129 12.96 10.03 9.72
N VAL A 130 14.23 10.42 9.68
CA VAL A 130 15.12 10.49 10.84
C VAL A 130 15.45 11.96 11.10
N LEU A 131 15.11 12.46 12.29
CA LEU A 131 15.35 13.86 12.69
C LEU A 131 16.54 13.96 13.65
N LEU A 132 17.69 14.40 13.14
CA LEU A 132 18.92 14.62 13.92
C LEU A 132 19.03 16.07 14.40
N GLY A 133 19.81 16.30 15.47
CA GLY A 133 20.01 17.65 16.03
C GLY A 133 20.01 17.71 17.57
N ILE A 134 20.28 18.91 18.09
CA ILE A 134 20.30 19.22 19.53
C ILE A 134 18.88 19.33 20.07
N SER A 135 18.67 18.97 21.35
CA SER A 135 17.37 19.16 22.00
C SER A 135 16.95 20.64 21.99
N GLY A 136 15.65 20.91 21.88
CA GLY A 136 15.10 22.28 21.93
C GLY A 136 14.87 22.98 20.59
N VAL A 137 15.41 22.49 19.47
CA VAL A 137 15.23 23.10 18.12
C VAL A 137 13.84 22.93 17.51
N GLY A 138 12.85 22.46 18.27
CA GLY A 138 11.46 22.37 17.79
C GLY A 138 11.09 21.18 16.91
N ARG A 139 11.92 20.13 16.78
CA ARG A 139 11.60 18.92 15.97
C ARG A 139 10.26 18.25 16.32
N ARG A 140 9.99 18.05 17.62
CA ARG A 140 8.73 17.47 18.10
C ARG A 140 7.56 18.41 17.82
N SER A 141 7.78 19.71 17.97
CA SER A 141 6.80 20.75 17.68
C SER A 141 6.44 20.78 16.20
N ALA A 142 7.45 20.73 15.32
CA ALA A 142 7.26 20.66 13.87
C ALA A 142 6.43 19.44 13.45
N LEU A 143 6.70 18.25 14.03
CA LEU A 143 5.88 17.06 13.78
C LEU A 143 4.41 17.23 14.17
N LYS A 144 4.12 17.88 15.31
CA LYS A 144 2.73 18.18 15.71
C LYS A 144 2.05 19.11 14.72
N ILE A 145 2.73 20.20 14.32
CA ILE A 145 2.23 21.18 13.35
C ILE A 145 1.93 20.51 12.01
N ILE A 146 2.87 19.73 11.48
CA ILE A 146 2.69 19.05 10.19
C ILE A 146 1.59 17.98 10.28
N SER A 147 1.47 17.28 11.40
CA SER A 147 0.39 16.31 11.60
C SER A 147 -0.99 16.96 11.49
N ALA A 148 -1.16 18.15 12.09
CA ALA A 148 -2.39 18.92 11.94
C ALA A 148 -2.62 19.39 10.50
N LEU A 149 -1.58 19.92 9.84
CA LEU A 149 -1.69 20.39 8.44
C LEU A 149 -2.08 19.27 7.47
N LEU A 150 -1.52 18.08 7.63
CA LEU A 150 -1.80 16.93 6.79
C LEU A 150 -3.05 16.15 7.23
N SER A 151 -3.75 16.60 8.28
CA SER A 151 -4.86 15.85 8.90
C SER A 151 -4.47 14.41 9.24
N ALA A 152 -3.20 14.21 9.60
CA ALA A 152 -2.63 12.92 9.95
C ALA A 152 -2.79 12.68 11.46
N LYS A 153 -2.96 11.42 11.86
CA LYS A 153 -3.02 11.04 13.27
C LYS A 153 -1.60 10.85 13.83
N LEU A 154 -1.15 11.77 14.68
CA LEU A 154 0.13 11.62 15.38
C LEU A 154 -0.01 10.65 16.57
N ILE A 155 0.80 9.59 16.57
CA ILE A 155 0.91 8.67 17.70
C ILE A 155 2.28 8.88 18.33
N VAL A 156 2.32 9.43 19.55
CA VAL A 156 3.55 9.57 20.33
C VAL A 156 3.52 8.56 21.47
N PRO A 157 4.38 7.53 21.47
CA PRO A 157 4.53 6.67 22.63
C PRO A 157 5.16 7.48 23.78
N SER A 158 4.42 7.64 24.87
CA SER A 158 4.92 8.12 26.15
C SER A 158 5.45 6.91 26.95
N SER A 159 6.35 7.14 27.91
CA SER A 159 6.94 6.08 28.75
C SER A 159 5.88 5.23 29.48
N GLU A 160 4.72 5.81 29.79
CA GLU A 160 3.59 5.10 30.40
C GLU A 160 2.71 4.37 29.36
N THR A 161 2.67 4.88 28.12
CA THR A 161 1.87 4.32 27.00
C THR A 161 2.63 3.35 26.11
N GLN A 162 3.95 3.14 26.28
CA GLN A 162 4.67 2.04 25.62
C GLN A 162 4.03 0.69 25.96
N SER A 163 3.65 0.49 27.22
CA SER A 163 2.89 -0.68 27.65
C SER A 163 1.54 -0.75 26.96
N GLN A 164 0.82 0.37 26.81
CA GLN A 164 -0.50 0.40 26.18
C GLN A 164 -0.43 0.13 24.67
N LEU A 165 0.54 0.71 23.94
CA LEU A 165 0.75 0.44 22.52
C LEU A 165 1.20 -1.01 22.28
N TYR A 166 2.10 -1.53 23.11
CA TYR A 166 2.46 -2.93 23.06
C TYR A 166 1.26 -3.83 23.35
N ILE A 167 0.42 -3.46 24.32
CA ILE A 167 -0.83 -4.17 24.63
C ILE A 167 -1.82 -4.08 23.47
N GLU A 168 -2.01 -2.93 22.84
CA GLU A 168 -2.91 -2.76 21.69
C GLU A 168 -2.43 -3.52 20.47
N LEU A 169 -1.14 -3.43 20.14
CA LEU A 169 -0.55 -4.19 19.04
C LEU A 169 -0.65 -5.69 19.29
N LYS A 170 -0.36 -6.12 20.53
CA LYS A 170 -0.50 -7.52 20.93
C LYS A 170 -1.96 -7.98 20.90
N LYS A 171 -2.91 -7.14 21.36
CA LYS A 171 -4.35 -7.42 21.28
C LYS A 171 -4.81 -7.56 19.83
N ALA A 172 -4.42 -6.63 18.96
CA ALA A 172 -4.75 -6.67 17.53
C ALA A 172 -4.16 -7.92 16.84
N GLY A 173 -2.95 -8.32 17.22
CA GLY A 173 -2.34 -9.57 16.77
C GLY A 173 -3.11 -10.81 17.24
N ILE A 174 -3.50 -10.86 18.53
CA ILE A 174 -4.30 -11.96 19.09
C ILE A 174 -5.67 -12.03 18.43
N THR A 175 -6.37 -10.92 18.23
CA THR A 175 -7.70 -10.92 17.58
C THR A 175 -7.61 -11.43 16.15
N LYS A 176 -6.56 -11.06 15.40
CA LYS A 176 -6.35 -11.58 14.04
C LYS A 176 -6.05 -13.07 14.02
N LEU A 177 -5.30 -13.58 15.00
CA LEU A 177 -5.06 -15.02 15.14
C LEU A 177 -6.34 -15.78 15.51
N ASP A 178 -7.18 -15.22 16.39
CA ASP A 178 -8.45 -15.82 16.77
C ASP A 178 -9.45 -15.84 15.60
N GLU A 179 -9.54 -14.75 14.82
CA GLU A 179 -10.31 -14.69 13.57
C GLU A 179 -9.84 -15.77 12.59
N ALA A 180 -8.53 -15.89 12.38
CA ALA A 180 -7.97 -16.90 11.49
C ALA A 180 -8.27 -18.33 11.99
N LYS A 181 -8.20 -18.56 13.30
CA LYS A 181 -8.53 -19.86 13.92
C LYS A 181 -10.00 -20.23 13.74
N GLN A 182 -10.91 -19.27 13.94
CA GLN A 182 -12.34 -19.49 13.71
C GLN A 182 -12.61 -19.84 12.25
N LEU A 183 -12.01 -19.10 11.31
CA LEU A 183 -12.17 -19.35 9.88
C LEU A 183 -11.67 -20.75 9.49
N VAL A 184 -10.53 -21.19 10.04
CA VAL A 184 -10.00 -22.54 9.81
C VAL A 184 -10.93 -23.61 10.39
N ASN A 185 -11.53 -23.39 11.56
CA ASN A 185 -12.49 -24.33 12.14
C ASN A 185 -13.76 -24.43 11.28
N ASP A 186 -14.29 -23.31 10.81
CA ASP A 186 -15.46 -23.29 9.92
C ASP A 186 -15.17 -24.01 8.59
N LEU A 187 -13.98 -23.82 8.02
CA LEU A 187 -13.56 -24.54 6.82
C LEU A 187 -13.44 -26.04 7.07
N LYS A 188 -12.92 -26.47 8.21
CA LYS A 188 -12.85 -27.90 8.59
C LYS A 188 -14.25 -28.50 8.72
N LEU A 189 -15.16 -27.85 9.44
CA LEU A 189 -16.54 -28.32 9.58
C LEU A 189 -17.24 -28.44 8.22
N LYS A 190 -17.08 -27.43 7.35
CA LYS A 190 -17.63 -27.47 5.99
C LYS A 190 -17.00 -28.58 5.15
N ALA A 191 -15.69 -28.82 5.28
CA ALA A 191 -15.00 -29.89 4.59
C ALA A 191 -15.51 -31.27 5.05
N ASP A 192 -15.68 -31.48 6.35
CA ASP A 192 -16.19 -32.73 6.92
C ASP A 192 -17.64 -33.00 6.46
N GLU A 193 -18.50 -31.99 6.48
CA GLU A 193 -19.87 -32.11 5.93
C GLU A 193 -19.86 -32.48 4.45
N GLN A 194 -19.00 -31.84 3.66
CA GLN A 194 -18.89 -32.13 2.22
C GLN A 194 -18.33 -33.54 1.99
N GLN A 195 -17.35 -33.97 2.78
CA GLN A 195 -16.78 -35.32 2.71
C GLN A 195 -17.83 -36.38 3.01
N ASN A 196 -18.64 -36.22 4.04
CA ASN A 196 -19.72 -37.15 4.37
C ASN A 196 -20.78 -37.20 3.27
N LYS A 197 -21.24 -36.04 2.78
CA LYS A 197 -22.19 -35.96 1.66
C LYS A 197 -21.63 -36.60 0.39
N LEU A 198 -20.34 -36.46 0.14
CA LEU A 198 -19.67 -37.09 -1.00
C LEU A 198 -19.61 -38.61 -0.82
N SER A 199 -19.24 -39.10 0.36
CA SER A 199 -19.21 -40.53 0.68
C SER A 199 -20.58 -41.18 0.47
N GLU A 200 -21.65 -40.57 0.99
CA GLU A 200 -23.02 -41.08 0.81
C GLU A 200 -23.43 -41.12 -0.68
N LYS A 201 -23.04 -40.09 -1.46
CA LYS A 201 -23.30 -40.07 -2.90
C LYS A 201 -22.50 -41.13 -3.65
N GLN A 202 -21.25 -41.35 -3.25
CA GLN A 202 -20.39 -42.39 -3.83
C GLN A 202 -20.92 -43.78 -3.51
N GLU A 203 -21.35 -44.05 -2.28
CA GLU A 203 -21.98 -45.32 -1.89
C GLU A 203 -23.25 -45.61 -2.69
N LYS A 204 -24.13 -44.61 -2.83
CA LYS A 204 -25.34 -44.74 -3.66
C LYS A 204 -25.01 -44.99 -5.12
N ALA A 205 -24.02 -44.28 -5.67
CA ALA A 205 -23.58 -44.49 -7.05
C ALA A 205 -22.97 -45.89 -7.26
N ASN A 206 -22.14 -46.37 -6.31
CA ASN A 206 -21.54 -47.70 -6.36
C ASN A 206 -22.62 -48.79 -6.27
N SER A 207 -23.62 -48.63 -5.41
CA SER A 207 -24.76 -49.56 -5.33
C SER A 207 -25.56 -49.62 -6.65
N ALA A 208 -25.76 -48.47 -7.31
CA ALA A 208 -26.40 -48.42 -8.62
C ALA A 208 -25.56 -49.11 -9.71
N LEU A 209 -24.23 -48.93 -9.71
CA LEU A 209 -23.32 -49.63 -10.62
C LEU A 209 -23.36 -51.15 -10.41
N ASP A 210 -23.41 -51.63 -9.17
CA ASP A 210 -23.54 -53.05 -8.86
C ASP A 210 -24.88 -53.62 -9.35
N MET A 211 -25.98 -52.89 -9.19
CA MET A 211 -27.29 -53.28 -9.73
C MET A 211 -27.29 -53.37 -11.26
N ILE A 212 -26.66 -52.40 -11.94
CA ILE A 212 -26.50 -52.43 -13.41
C ILE A 212 -25.62 -53.62 -13.82
N SER A 213 -24.51 -53.85 -13.12
CA SER A 213 -23.61 -54.97 -13.38
C SER A 213 -24.32 -56.32 -13.26
N ASN A 214 -25.10 -56.52 -12.19
CA ASN A 214 -25.89 -57.74 -11.99
C ASN A 214 -27.01 -57.88 -13.04
N THR A 215 -27.68 -56.78 -13.40
CA THR A 215 -28.71 -56.78 -14.44
C THR A 215 -28.12 -57.10 -15.80
N MET A 216 -26.95 -56.53 -16.14
CA MET A 216 -26.22 -56.83 -17.38
C MET A 216 -25.72 -58.29 -17.41
N LYS A 217 -25.19 -58.82 -16.31
CA LYS A 217 -24.81 -60.24 -16.21
C LYS A 217 -26.02 -61.16 -16.44
N ASN A 218 -27.16 -60.86 -15.83
CA ASN A 218 -28.40 -61.62 -16.02
C ASN A 218 -28.95 -61.49 -17.44
N ALA A 219 -28.90 -60.29 -18.04
CA ALA A 219 -29.33 -60.07 -19.42
C ALA A 219 -28.41 -60.82 -20.41
N ASN A 220 -27.10 -60.83 -20.18
CA ASN A 220 -26.16 -61.62 -20.98
C ASN A 220 -26.44 -63.12 -20.84
N SER A 221 -26.69 -63.61 -19.62
CA SER A 221 -27.07 -65.02 -19.40
C SER A 221 -28.37 -65.37 -20.13
N LYS A 222 -29.38 -64.48 -20.10
CA LYS A 222 -30.63 -64.66 -20.86
C LYS A 222 -30.42 -64.62 -22.37
N LYS A 223 -29.53 -63.74 -22.86
CA LYS A 223 -29.18 -63.67 -24.28
C LYS A 223 -28.53 -64.98 -24.74
N GLU A 224 -27.59 -65.51 -23.95
CA GLU A 224 -26.93 -66.79 -24.22
C GLU A 224 -27.93 -67.96 -24.24
N LEU A 225 -28.86 -68.01 -23.28
CA LEU A 225 -29.95 -69.00 -23.28
C LEU A 225 -30.87 -68.89 -24.51
N MET A 226 -31.19 -67.66 -24.93
CA MET A 226 -32.05 -67.41 -26.10
C MET A 226 -31.35 -67.78 -27.41
N GLU A 227 -30.04 -67.53 -27.51
CA GLU A 227 -29.23 -67.90 -28.66
C GLU A 227 -29.17 -69.43 -28.81
N ASN A 228 -28.98 -70.15 -27.70
CA ASN A 228 -29.04 -71.61 -27.67
C ASN A 228 -30.43 -72.17 -28.06
N LEU A 229 -31.51 -71.58 -27.54
CA LEU A 229 -32.89 -71.98 -27.91
C LEU A 229 -33.18 -71.73 -29.40
N LYS A 230 -32.72 -70.61 -29.94
CA LYS A 230 -32.86 -70.29 -31.36
C LYS A 230 -32.14 -71.31 -32.23
N GLN A 231 -30.92 -71.69 -31.86
CA GLN A 231 -30.15 -72.71 -32.56
C GLN A 231 -30.87 -74.07 -32.53
N GLN A 232 -31.40 -74.49 -31.38
CA GLN A 232 -32.22 -75.71 -31.28
C GLN A 232 -33.48 -75.65 -32.17
N THR A 233 -34.16 -74.50 -32.21
CA THR A 233 -35.36 -74.33 -33.04
C THR A 233 -35.04 -74.37 -34.54
N GLU A 234 -33.90 -73.78 -34.95
CA GLU A 234 -33.42 -73.86 -36.34
C GLU A 234 -33.08 -75.30 -36.71
N ASP A 235 -32.40 -76.04 -35.83
CA ASP A 235 -32.11 -77.46 -36.02
C ASP A 235 -33.39 -78.30 -36.12
N GLU A 236 -34.38 -78.07 -35.25
CA GLU A 236 -35.70 -78.72 -35.32
C GLU A 236 -36.46 -78.37 -36.60
N ASN A 237 -36.45 -77.11 -37.05
CA ASN A 237 -37.07 -76.70 -38.31
C ASN A 237 -36.41 -77.36 -39.53
N VAL A 238 -35.08 -77.49 -39.54
CA VAL A 238 -34.36 -78.23 -40.59
C VAL A 238 -34.75 -79.71 -40.57
N GLN A 239 -34.97 -80.30 -39.39
CA GLN A 239 -35.47 -81.67 -39.27
C GLN A 239 -36.91 -81.83 -39.79
N ILE A 240 -37.78 -80.83 -39.57
CA ILE A 240 -39.16 -80.82 -40.07
C ILE A 240 -39.19 -80.66 -41.60
N LEU A 241 -38.35 -79.81 -42.18
CA LEU A 241 -38.24 -79.63 -43.64
C LEU A 241 -37.66 -80.85 -44.38
N ARG A 242 -37.02 -81.79 -43.67
CA ARG A 242 -36.54 -83.06 -44.23
C ARG A 242 -37.57 -84.20 -44.16
N ARG A 243 -38.76 -83.96 -43.59
CA ARG A 243 -39.91 -84.89 -43.60
C ARG A 243 -40.86 -84.56 -44.74
#